data_AF-A0A4P2Q2U7-F1
#
_entry.id   AF-A0A4P2Q2U7-F1
#
_cell.length_a   1.000
_cell.length_b   1.000
_cell.length_c   1.000
_cell.angle_alpha   90.00
_cell.angle_beta   90.00
_cell.angle_gamma   90.00
#
_symmetry.space_group_name_H-M   'P 1'
#
loop_
_entity.id
_entity.type
_entity.pdbx_description
1 polymer ?
#
loop_
_entity_poly.entity_id
_entity_poly.type
_entity_poly.pdbx_seq_one_letter_code
_entity_poly.pdbx_strand_id
1 'polypeptide(L)'
;MNSVKRSLPPAPLVTDEDIREELQRLFDAGPDSGLVIRVYGEPGEGAATADAFREMLASLRMYEGKQDHQPLEILVDTPGKAQIARALSVLGHEQHQKRILDHILTTFGRRLIDPLAEILDTTPTGSVMARLSMLRDIFLAHIADLRMTPESQQILTSDVRRLMTDEYLARVAENEERVQRPRVAKLAQQILRLVGSTFHRALKRWPAHAEQIASSIVRRSPKKVRLSEVPKLLRGQIIDGIEEFLWIETSADIEGALRPMLAEHQDVMPVTQARLDRATYREFADACWAIIAEHC
;
A
#
# COMPACT_ATOMS: atom_id res chain seq x y z
N MET A 1 72.88 -20.23 1.98
CA MET A 1 71.92 -19.67 2.97
C MET A 1 70.81 -18.99 2.21
N ASN A 2 69.62 -19.56 2.27
CA ASN A 2 68.44 -19.16 1.49
C ASN A 2 67.78 -17.93 2.11
N SER A 3 67.63 -16.86 1.33
CA SER A 3 66.79 -15.72 1.70
C SER A 3 65.34 -16.06 1.35
N VAL A 4 64.53 -16.30 2.38
CA VAL A 4 63.11 -16.63 2.26
C VAL A 4 62.36 -15.38 1.77
N LYS A 5 61.95 -15.39 0.49
CA LYS A 5 60.95 -14.46 -0.03
C LYS A 5 59.63 -14.72 0.72
N ARG A 6 59.28 -13.87 1.69
CA ARG A 6 57.90 -13.81 2.20
C ARG A 6 57.03 -13.21 1.11
N SER A 7 56.39 -14.07 0.32
CA SER A 7 55.23 -13.69 -0.49
C SER A 7 54.13 -13.22 0.46
N LEU A 8 53.63 -12.00 0.26
CA LEU A 8 52.37 -11.57 0.85
C LEU A 8 51.29 -12.61 0.49
N PRO A 9 50.40 -13.00 1.42
CA PRO A 9 49.29 -13.89 1.08
C PRO A 9 48.46 -13.23 -0.03
N PRO A 10 47.98 -13.99 -1.03
CA PRO A 10 47.11 -13.43 -2.06
C PRO A 10 45.89 -12.83 -1.37
N ALA A 11 45.55 -11.59 -1.74
CA ALA A 11 44.34 -10.95 -1.27
C ALA A 11 43.16 -11.91 -1.52
N PRO A 12 42.32 -12.20 -0.50
CA PRO A 12 41.19 -13.07 -0.70
C PRO A 12 40.33 -12.48 -1.83
N LEU A 13 39.87 -13.35 -2.73
CA LEU A 13 38.92 -12.99 -3.78
C LEU A 13 37.64 -12.51 -3.09
N VAL A 14 37.53 -11.20 -2.86
CA VAL A 14 36.34 -10.56 -2.30
C VAL A 14 35.21 -10.79 -3.29
N THR A 15 34.23 -11.59 -2.87
CA THR A 15 33.03 -11.88 -3.68
C THR A 15 31.98 -10.81 -3.43
N ASP A 16 31.04 -10.62 -4.37
CA ASP A 16 29.97 -9.62 -4.25
C ASP A 16 29.13 -9.77 -2.96
N GLU A 17 29.12 -10.97 -2.39
CA GLU A 17 28.43 -11.31 -1.15
C GLU A 17 29.18 -10.82 0.09
N ASP A 18 30.51 -10.95 0.11
CA ASP A 18 31.36 -10.37 1.17
C ASP A 18 31.25 -8.84 1.19
N ILE A 19 31.02 -8.23 0.02
CA ILE A 19 30.82 -6.79 -0.11
C ILE A 19 29.44 -6.39 0.44
N ARG A 20 28.41 -7.18 0.13
CA ARG A 20 27.04 -6.91 0.58
C ARG A 20 26.92 -7.03 2.09
N GLU A 21 27.53 -8.05 2.69
CA GLU A 21 27.56 -8.24 4.15
C GLU A 21 28.31 -7.10 4.85
N GLU A 22 29.42 -6.63 4.27
CA GLU A 22 30.20 -5.54 4.84
C GLU A 22 29.48 -4.17 4.73
N LEU A 23 28.73 -3.94 3.65
CA LEU A 23 27.88 -2.76 3.52
C LEU A 23 26.68 -2.83 4.48
N GLN A 24 26.08 -4.00 4.68
CA GLN A 24 25.04 -4.17 5.69
C GLN A 24 25.56 -3.89 7.11
N ARG A 25 26.80 -4.33 7.41
CA ARG A 25 27.50 -4.00 8.66
C ARG A 25 27.75 -2.51 8.82
N LEU A 26 28.31 -1.85 7.78
CA LEU A 26 28.69 -0.43 7.85
C LEU A 26 27.51 0.53 8.00
N PHE A 27 26.32 0.13 7.56
CA PHE A 27 25.11 0.95 7.62
C PHE A 27 24.15 0.56 8.76
N ASP A 28 24.53 -0.36 9.66
CA ASP A 28 23.65 -0.97 10.68
C ASP A 28 22.28 -1.37 10.09
N ALA A 29 22.36 -1.94 8.89
CA ALA A 29 21.26 -2.15 7.99
C ALA A 29 20.88 -3.64 8.05
N GLY A 30 19.88 -3.97 8.88
CA GLY A 30 19.28 -5.30 8.87
C GLY A 30 18.71 -5.67 7.49
N PRO A 31 18.34 -6.95 7.25
CA PRO A 31 17.82 -7.42 5.96
C PRO A 31 16.60 -6.63 5.46
N ASP A 32 15.86 -5.96 6.36
CA ASP A 32 14.67 -5.14 6.05
C ASP A 32 14.97 -3.64 5.83
N SER A 33 16.23 -3.24 5.81
CA SER A 33 16.64 -1.82 5.71
C SER A 33 16.34 -1.17 4.35
N GLY A 34 16.11 -1.95 3.30
CA GLY A 34 15.86 -1.45 1.95
C GLY A 34 17.06 -0.71 1.35
N LEU A 35 18.28 -0.95 1.86
CA LEU A 35 19.51 -0.35 1.35
C LEU A 35 19.83 -0.94 -0.04
N VAL A 36 19.50 -0.20 -1.09
CA VAL A 36 19.85 -0.53 -2.48
C VAL A 36 21.09 0.28 -2.86
N ILE A 37 22.23 -0.38 -3.04
CA ILE A 37 23.47 0.26 -3.46
C ILE A 37 23.67 -0.03 -4.95
N ARG A 38 23.57 1.01 -5.78
CA ARG A 38 23.81 0.94 -7.22
C ARG A 38 25.08 1.71 -7.56
N VAL A 39 25.99 1.04 -8.24
CA VAL A 39 27.19 1.67 -8.79
C VAL A 39 27.02 1.82 -10.29
N TYR A 40 26.96 3.08 -10.71
CA TYR A 40 26.88 3.44 -12.12
C TYR A 40 28.30 3.58 -12.66
N GLY A 41 28.70 2.67 -13.55
CA GLY A 41 29.88 2.81 -14.41
C GLY A 41 29.49 3.39 -15.78
N GLU A 42 30.45 3.90 -16.55
CA GLU A 42 30.19 4.30 -17.94
C GLU A 42 29.63 3.10 -18.75
N PRO A 43 28.66 3.33 -19.66
CA PRO A 43 27.99 2.26 -20.38
C PRO A 43 28.96 1.56 -21.34
N GLY A 44 29.37 0.34 -20.99
CA GLY A 44 30.22 -0.51 -21.85
C GLY A 44 31.15 -1.48 -21.12
N GLU A 45 31.38 -1.31 -19.81
CA GLU A 45 32.39 -2.08 -19.07
C GLU A 45 31.79 -2.81 -17.86
N GLY A 46 31.15 -3.97 -18.10
CA GLY A 46 30.60 -4.81 -17.03
C GLY A 46 31.64 -5.39 -16.04
N ALA A 47 32.94 -5.28 -16.35
CA ALA A 47 34.03 -5.64 -15.43
C ALA A 47 34.52 -4.43 -14.60
N ALA A 48 34.39 -3.20 -15.11
CA ALA A 48 34.82 -1.97 -14.43
C ALA A 48 33.90 -1.61 -13.25
N THR A 49 32.64 -2.06 -13.26
CA THR A 49 31.70 -1.86 -12.15
C THR A 49 32.09 -2.66 -10.90
N ALA A 50 32.53 -3.90 -11.04
CA ALA A 50 33.01 -4.71 -9.91
C ALA A 50 34.32 -4.17 -9.34
N ASP A 51 35.21 -3.66 -10.19
CA ASP A 51 36.44 -3.01 -9.76
C ASP A 51 36.18 -1.64 -9.11
N ALA A 52 35.25 -0.83 -9.63
CA ALA A 52 34.79 0.40 -8.99
C ALA A 52 34.11 0.12 -7.63
N PHE A 53 33.40 -1.00 -7.50
CA PHE A 53 32.79 -1.43 -6.24
C PHE A 53 33.85 -1.88 -5.24
N ARG A 54 34.87 -2.62 -5.69
CA ARG A 54 36.05 -2.98 -4.89
C ARG A 54 36.86 -1.75 -4.49
N GLU A 55 37.00 -0.76 -5.37
CA GLU A 55 37.71 0.50 -5.11
C GLU A 55 36.93 1.40 -4.15
N MET A 56 35.60 1.47 -4.29
CA MET A 56 34.70 2.14 -3.35
C MET A 56 34.81 1.50 -1.96
N LEU A 57 34.76 0.17 -1.88
CA LEU A 57 34.97 -0.55 -0.63
C LEU A 57 36.38 -0.38 -0.06
N ALA A 58 37.42 -0.42 -0.91
CA ALA A 58 38.78 -0.20 -0.48
C ALA A 58 38.94 1.21 0.08
N SER A 59 38.27 2.20 -0.54
CA SER A 59 38.20 3.57 -0.05
C SER A 59 37.49 3.61 1.31
N LEU A 60 36.30 3.01 1.43
CA LEU A 60 35.55 2.92 2.70
C LEU A 60 36.35 2.20 3.80
N ARG A 61 37.07 1.12 3.47
CA ARG A 61 37.96 0.36 4.38
C ARG A 61 39.23 1.13 4.76
N MET A 62 39.78 1.96 3.86
CA MET A 62 40.91 2.85 4.19
C MET A 62 40.54 3.91 5.24
N TYR A 63 39.25 4.19 5.43
CA TYR A 63 38.76 5.06 6.52
C TYR A 63 38.56 4.33 7.86
N GLU A 64 38.47 2.99 7.89
CA GLU A 64 38.48 2.18 9.13
C GLU A 64 39.89 2.01 9.73
N GLY A 65 40.94 2.32 8.97
CA GLY A 65 42.34 2.09 9.34
C GLY A 65 42.93 2.96 10.47
N LYS A 66 42.12 3.70 11.23
CA LYS A 66 42.58 4.41 12.45
C LYS A 66 41.97 3.79 13.70
N GLN A 67 42.73 2.88 14.27
CA GLN A 67 42.47 2.01 15.42
C GLN A 67 42.32 2.73 16.79
N ASP A 68 41.59 3.85 16.89
CA ASP A 68 41.27 4.43 18.21
C ASP A 68 39.77 4.74 18.35
N HIS A 69 39.05 3.72 18.84
CA HIS A 69 37.90 3.76 19.75
C HIS A 69 36.85 4.90 19.70
N GLN A 70 36.52 5.43 18.53
CA GLN A 70 35.24 6.12 18.31
C GLN A 70 34.64 5.66 16.98
N PRO A 71 33.34 5.28 16.91
CA PRO A 71 32.67 5.17 15.63
C PRO A 71 32.73 6.56 14.99
N LEU A 72 33.51 6.71 13.93
CA LEU A 72 33.59 7.96 13.17
C LEU A 72 32.19 8.23 12.62
N GLU A 73 31.50 9.21 13.21
CA GLU A 73 30.21 9.68 12.72
C GLU A 73 30.45 10.41 11.39
N ILE A 74 30.42 9.66 10.29
CA ILE A 74 30.65 10.20 8.95
C ILE A 74 29.49 11.15 8.63
N LEU A 75 29.77 12.45 8.70
CA LEU A 75 28.83 13.49 8.33
C LEU A 75 28.88 13.72 6.82
N VAL A 76 27.80 13.41 6.13
CA VAL A 76 27.64 13.61 4.69
C VAL A 76 26.66 14.74 4.44
N ASP A 77 26.91 15.49 3.36
CA ASP A 77 25.98 16.52 2.91
C ASP A 77 24.69 15.86 2.43
N THR A 78 23.55 16.39 2.87
CA THR A 78 22.25 15.88 2.42
C THR A 78 22.07 16.10 0.92
N PRO A 79 21.37 15.19 0.21
CA PRO A 79 21.17 15.33 -1.21
C PRO A 79 20.46 16.64 -1.55
N GLY A 80 20.92 17.28 -2.63
CA GLY A 80 20.38 18.56 -3.06
C GLY A 80 18.96 18.44 -3.64
N LYS A 81 18.26 19.58 -3.75
CA LYS A 81 16.89 19.65 -4.32
C LYS A 81 16.79 18.91 -5.65
N ALA A 82 17.77 19.08 -6.53
CA ALA A 82 17.79 18.45 -7.85
C ALA A 82 17.88 16.91 -7.77
N GLN A 83 18.61 16.36 -6.80
CA GLN A 83 18.72 14.91 -6.62
C GLN A 83 17.39 14.33 -6.11
N ILE A 84 16.77 14.95 -5.11
CA ILE A 84 15.48 14.53 -4.56
C ILE A 84 14.37 14.68 -5.62
N ALA A 85 14.34 15.78 -6.37
CA ALA A 85 13.36 16.00 -7.43
C ALA A 85 13.48 14.96 -8.55
N ARG A 86 14.71 14.59 -8.94
CA ARG A 86 14.94 13.51 -9.90
C ARG A 86 14.44 12.17 -9.37
N ALA A 87 14.72 11.83 -8.10
CA ALA A 87 14.21 10.60 -7.50
C ALA A 87 12.66 10.56 -7.48
N LEU A 88 12.01 11.67 -7.10
CA LEU A 88 10.56 11.79 -7.11
C LEU A 88 9.98 11.76 -8.54
N SER A 89 10.70 12.25 -9.55
CA SER A 89 10.24 12.24 -10.95
C SER A 89 10.01 10.84 -11.52
N VAL A 90 10.60 9.80 -10.91
CA VAL A 90 10.33 8.38 -11.25
C VAL A 90 8.84 8.10 -11.22
N LEU A 91 8.12 8.56 -10.19
CA LEU A 91 6.67 8.36 -10.07
C LEU A 91 5.84 9.08 -11.14
N GLY A 92 6.45 9.99 -11.91
CA GLY A 92 5.83 10.70 -13.03
C GLY A 92 5.74 9.88 -14.32
N HIS A 93 6.45 8.75 -14.44
CA HIS A 93 6.41 7.94 -15.67
C HIS A 93 5.13 7.12 -15.75
N GLU A 94 4.52 7.04 -16.94
CA GLU A 94 3.23 6.36 -17.14
C GLU A 94 3.22 4.90 -16.66
N GLN A 95 4.33 4.18 -16.83
CA GLN A 95 4.47 2.79 -16.39
C GLN A 95 4.37 2.66 -14.86
N HIS A 96 4.99 3.58 -14.13
CA HIS A 96 4.93 3.62 -12.67
C HIS A 96 3.57 4.13 -12.20
N GLN A 97 3.01 5.16 -12.86
CA GLN A 97 1.66 5.65 -12.55
C GLN A 97 0.59 4.57 -12.66
N LYS A 98 0.70 3.65 -13.63
CA LYS A 98 -0.22 2.51 -13.73
C LYS A 98 -0.09 1.57 -12.52
N ARG A 99 1.14 1.18 -12.16
CA ARG A 99 1.40 0.34 -10.95
C ARG A 99 0.86 1.01 -9.67
N ILE A 100 1.06 2.33 -9.57
CA ILE A 100 0.60 3.16 -8.45
C ILE A 100 -0.93 3.19 -8.38
N LEU A 101 -1.61 3.41 -9.52
CA LEU A 101 -3.08 3.40 -9.60
C LEU A 101 -3.66 2.03 -9.25
N ASP A 102 -3.06 0.94 -9.72
CA ASP A 102 -3.48 -0.41 -9.34
C ASP A 102 -3.38 -0.60 -7.81
N HIS A 103 -2.31 -0.11 -7.19
CA HIS A 103 -2.14 -0.15 -5.73
C HIS A 103 -3.20 0.66 -4.99
N ILE A 104 -3.54 1.86 -5.49
CA ILE A 104 -4.62 2.69 -4.93
C ILE A 104 -5.94 1.94 -4.96
N LEU A 105 -6.27 1.32 -6.09
CA LEU A 105 -7.53 0.57 -6.24
C LEU A 105 -7.56 -0.66 -5.33
N THR A 106 -6.42 -1.29 -5.06
CA THR A 106 -6.37 -2.38 -4.07
C THR A 106 -6.50 -1.89 -2.63
N THR A 107 -5.89 -0.76 -2.26
CA THR A 107 -5.88 -0.28 -0.87
C THR A 107 -7.15 0.50 -0.53
N PHE A 108 -7.48 1.53 -1.31
CA PHE A 108 -8.68 2.34 -1.10
C PHE A 108 -9.93 1.65 -1.64
N GLY A 109 -9.83 0.97 -2.78
CA GLY A 109 -10.98 0.29 -3.37
C GLY A 109 -11.50 -0.80 -2.44
N ARG A 110 -10.64 -1.67 -1.87
CA ARG A 110 -11.09 -2.64 -0.87
C ARG A 110 -11.77 -1.97 0.32
N ARG A 111 -11.12 -1.03 1.01
CA ARG A 111 -11.73 -0.40 2.20
C ARG A 111 -13.07 0.29 1.94
N LEU A 112 -13.24 0.89 0.75
CA LEU A 112 -14.48 1.57 0.38
C LEU A 112 -15.54 0.62 -0.20
N ILE A 113 -15.14 -0.53 -0.72
CA ILE A 113 -16.04 -1.48 -1.42
C ILE A 113 -16.32 -2.71 -0.57
N ASP A 114 -15.47 -3.10 0.37
CA ASP A 114 -15.67 -4.28 1.20
C ASP A 114 -17.06 -4.31 1.86
N PRO A 115 -17.60 -3.18 2.39
CA PRO A 115 -18.99 -3.16 2.88
C PRO A 115 -20.05 -3.44 1.79
N LEU A 116 -19.78 -3.08 0.54
CA LEU A 116 -20.60 -3.39 -0.63
C LEU A 116 -20.36 -4.84 -1.08
N ALA A 117 -19.13 -5.31 -0.96
CA ALA A 117 -18.72 -6.66 -1.33
C ALA A 117 -19.46 -7.67 -0.48
N GLU A 118 -19.63 -7.48 0.83
CA GLU A 118 -20.42 -8.38 1.68
C GLU A 118 -21.87 -8.57 1.19
N ILE A 119 -22.49 -7.52 0.67
CA ILE A 119 -23.86 -7.57 0.13
C ILE A 119 -23.87 -8.27 -1.24
N LEU A 120 -22.84 -8.00 -2.05
CA LEU A 120 -22.65 -8.61 -3.36
C LEU A 120 -22.18 -10.06 -3.28
N ASP A 121 -21.50 -10.45 -2.20
CA ASP A 121 -20.89 -11.76 -2.06
C ASP A 121 -22.00 -12.80 -1.94
N THR A 122 -22.03 -13.65 -2.95
CA THR A 122 -23.03 -14.68 -3.11
C THR A 122 -22.33 -15.98 -3.38
N THR A 123 -21.76 -16.61 -2.35
CA THR A 123 -21.63 -18.08 -2.24
C THR A 123 -21.08 -18.49 -0.87
N PRO A 124 -21.40 -19.70 -0.33
CA PRO A 124 -21.66 -20.96 -1.05
C PRO A 124 -23.12 -21.47 -1.10
N THR A 125 -24.09 -20.88 -0.39
CA THR A 125 -25.36 -21.58 -0.08
C THR A 125 -26.51 -21.39 -1.10
N GLY A 126 -26.24 -21.07 -2.36
CA GLY A 126 -27.26 -20.95 -3.41
C GLY A 126 -27.99 -19.59 -3.49
N SER A 127 -29.10 -19.53 -4.25
CA SER A 127 -29.87 -18.31 -4.51
C SER A 127 -30.43 -17.68 -3.23
N VAL A 128 -30.79 -16.39 -3.26
CA VAL A 128 -31.43 -15.72 -2.11
C VAL A 128 -32.70 -16.44 -1.71
N MET A 129 -33.48 -16.92 -2.68
CA MET A 129 -34.69 -17.72 -2.46
C MET A 129 -34.40 -18.99 -1.66
N ALA A 130 -33.37 -19.76 -2.03
CA ALA A 130 -33.04 -21.01 -1.32
C ALA A 130 -32.70 -20.75 0.17
N ARG A 131 -31.98 -19.65 0.45
CA ARG A 131 -31.67 -19.23 1.82
C ARG A 131 -32.92 -18.80 2.60
N LEU A 132 -33.80 -18.03 1.96
CA LEU A 132 -35.06 -17.60 2.58
C LEU A 132 -35.98 -18.78 2.91
N SER A 133 -36.10 -19.75 2.00
CA SER A 133 -36.87 -20.97 2.23
C SER A 133 -36.26 -21.82 3.35
N MET A 134 -34.93 -21.98 3.36
CA MET A 134 -34.24 -22.70 4.44
C MET A 134 -34.46 -22.03 5.80
N LEU A 135 -34.35 -20.70 5.89
CA LEU A 135 -34.60 -19.96 7.13
C LEU A 135 -36.04 -20.11 7.61
N ARG A 136 -37.02 -20.07 6.70
CA ARG A 136 -38.42 -20.35 7.02
C ARG A 136 -38.56 -21.74 7.65
N ASP A 137 -37.97 -22.75 7.03
CA ASP A 137 -38.12 -24.15 7.46
C ASP A 137 -37.43 -24.38 8.83
N ILE A 138 -36.26 -23.75 9.07
CA ILE A 138 -35.60 -23.74 10.38
C ILE A 138 -36.47 -23.05 11.43
N PHE A 139 -37.07 -21.90 11.11
CA PHE A 139 -37.93 -21.17 12.04
C PHE A 139 -39.18 -21.97 12.41
N LEU A 140 -39.78 -22.64 11.43
CA LEU A 140 -40.91 -23.55 11.65
C LEU A 140 -40.52 -24.76 12.49
N ALA A 141 -39.31 -25.31 12.31
CA ALA A 141 -38.78 -26.38 13.16
C ALA A 141 -38.57 -25.91 14.61
N HIS A 142 -38.01 -24.72 14.82
CA HIS A 142 -37.88 -24.15 16.17
C HIS A 142 -39.24 -23.94 16.84
N ILE A 143 -40.27 -23.53 16.11
CA ILE A 143 -41.64 -23.44 16.65
C ILE A 143 -42.17 -24.82 17.05
N ALA A 144 -41.82 -25.87 16.31
CA ALA A 144 -42.17 -27.25 16.63
C ALA A 144 -41.53 -27.72 17.95
N ASP A 145 -40.32 -27.24 18.25
CA ASP A 145 -39.56 -27.60 19.45
C ASP A 145 -39.94 -26.79 20.70
N LEU A 146 -40.71 -25.71 20.56
CA LEU A 146 -41.22 -24.94 21.69
C LEU A 146 -42.23 -25.79 22.49
N ARG A 147 -42.05 -25.86 23.82
CA ARG A 147 -42.97 -26.55 24.75
C ARG A 147 -44.27 -25.76 24.96
N MET A 148 -45.08 -25.66 23.91
CA MET A 148 -46.38 -24.99 23.92
C MET A 148 -47.54 -26.00 23.91
N THR A 149 -48.75 -25.51 24.13
CA THR A 149 -49.95 -26.29 23.87
C THR A 149 -50.12 -26.52 22.36
N PRO A 150 -50.73 -27.63 21.93
CA PRO A 150 -50.95 -27.92 20.51
C PRO A 150 -51.71 -26.82 19.76
N GLU A 151 -52.68 -26.18 20.43
CA GLU A 151 -53.49 -25.09 19.87
C GLU A 151 -52.63 -23.85 19.57
N SER A 152 -51.86 -23.37 20.55
CA SER A 152 -50.98 -22.20 20.35
C SER A 152 -49.89 -22.46 19.32
N GLN A 153 -49.38 -23.69 19.26
CA GLN A 153 -48.39 -24.10 18.27
C GLN A 153 -48.96 -24.12 16.85
N GLN A 154 -50.19 -24.60 16.66
CA GLN A 154 -50.88 -24.56 15.37
C GLN A 154 -51.14 -23.14 14.89
N ILE A 155 -51.62 -22.27 15.78
CA ILE A 155 -51.86 -20.85 15.46
C ILE A 155 -50.56 -20.21 14.98
N LEU A 156 -49.48 -20.28 15.77
CA LEU A 156 -48.20 -19.67 15.43
C LEU A 156 -47.60 -20.22 14.13
N THR A 157 -47.66 -21.54 13.93
CA THR A 157 -47.20 -22.18 12.69
C THR A 157 -47.98 -21.68 11.47
N SER A 158 -49.30 -21.56 11.60
CA SER A 158 -50.17 -21.08 10.52
C SER A 158 -49.91 -19.62 10.18
N ASP A 159 -49.70 -18.77 11.20
CA ASP A 159 -49.40 -17.35 11.02
C ASP A 159 -48.03 -17.16 10.35
N VAL A 160 -47.00 -17.88 10.78
CA VAL A 160 -45.66 -17.80 10.16
C VAL A 160 -45.69 -18.28 8.71
N ARG A 161 -46.41 -19.37 8.41
CA ARG A 161 -46.58 -19.83 7.01
C ARG A 161 -47.32 -18.79 6.15
N ARG A 162 -48.29 -18.10 6.72
CA ARG A 162 -49.04 -17.04 6.03
C ARG A 162 -48.20 -15.77 5.83
N LEU A 163 -47.28 -15.48 6.73
CA LEU A 163 -46.35 -14.34 6.63
C LEU A 163 -45.19 -14.63 5.66
N MET A 164 -44.68 -15.86 5.64
CA MET A 164 -43.54 -16.30 4.82
C MET A 164 -43.96 -17.23 3.68
N THR A 165 -44.96 -16.82 2.90
CA THR A 165 -45.40 -17.59 1.73
C THR A 165 -44.31 -17.66 0.67
N ASP A 166 -44.30 -18.73 -0.14
CA ASP A 166 -43.35 -18.86 -1.25
C ASP A 166 -43.44 -17.66 -2.22
N GLU A 167 -44.64 -17.14 -2.46
CA GLU A 167 -44.86 -15.96 -3.30
C GLU A 167 -44.21 -14.70 -2.71
N TYR A 168 -44.33 -14.49 -1.39
CA TYR A 168 -43.69 -13.37 -0.72
C TYR A 168 -42.16 -13.50 -0.75
N LEU A 169 -41.62 -14.67 -0.42
CA LEU A 169 -40.19 -14.92 -0.42
C LEU A 169 -39.59 -14.80 -1.84
N ALA A 170 -40.30 -15.30 -2.86
CA ALA A 170 -39.91 -15.15 -4.25
C ALA A 170 -39.88 -13.67 -4.68
N ARG A 171 -40.90 -12.89 -4.30
CA ARG A 171 -40.93 -11.45 -4.57
C ARG A 171 -39.77 -10.70 -3.91
N VAL A 172 -39.42 -11.05 -2.67
CA VAL A 172 -38.27 -10.45 -1.97
C VAL A 172 -36.96 -10.86 -2.64
N ALA A 173 -36.77 -12.15 -2.94
CA ALA A 173 -35.58 -12.64 -3.63
C ALA A 173 -35.41 -11.99 -5.01
N GLU A 174 -36.49 -11.84 -5.77
CA GLU A 174 -36.46 -11.18 -7.07
C GLU A 174 -36.08 -9.69 -6.94
N ASN A 175 -36.63 -8.97 -5.96
CA ASN A 175 -36.27 -7.58 -5.71
C ASN A 175 -34.79 -7.43 -5.32
N GLU A 176 -34.26 -8.33 -4.49
CA GLU A 176 -32.84 -8.36 -4.14
C GLU A 176 -31.95 -8.61 -5.37
N GLU A 177 -32.27 -9.62 -6.17
CA GLU A 177 -31.47 -10.03 -7.32
C GLU A 177 -31.55 -9.06 -8.50
N ARG A 178 -32.73 -8.47 -8.77
CA ARG A 178 -32.95 -7.61 -9.94
C ARG A 178 -32.82 -6.12 -9.65
N VAL A 179 -33.03 -5.68 -8.42
CA VAL A 179 -33.06 -4.25 -8.07
C VAL A 179 -31.92 -3.89 -7.14
N GLN A 180 -31.80 -4.53 -5.98
CA GLN A 180 -30.83 -4.09 -4.96
C GLN A 180 -29.39 -4.43 -5.31
N ARG A 181 -29.08 -5.70 -5.64
CA ARG A 181 -27.71 -6.10 -6.01
C ARG A 181 -27.15 -5.31 -7.21
N PRO A 182 -27.90 -5.08 -8.30
CA PRO A 182 -27.42 -4.23 -9.38
C PRO A 182 -27.19 -2.77 -8.97
N ARG A 183 -27.99 -2.22 -8.05
CA ARG A 183 -27.77 -0.87 -7.50
C ARG A 183 -26.47 -0.81 -6.70
N VAL A 184 -26.24 -1.78 -5.81
CA VAL A 184 -25.00 -1.91 -5.02
C VAL A 184 -23.78 -2.05 -5.95
N ALA A 185 -23.86 -2.87 -6.99
CA ALA A 185 -22.79 -3.04 -7.96
C ALA A 185 -22.49 -1.75 -8.74
N LYS A 186 -23.53 -1.00 -9.14
CA LYS A 186 -23.36 0.31 -9.79
C LYS A 186 -22.68 1.31 -8.87
N LEU A 187 -23.07 1.35 -7.59
CA LEU A 187 -22.46 2.21 -6.59
C LEU A 187 -20.97 1.88 -6.40
N ALA A 188 -20.63 0.59 -6.24
CA ALA A 188 -19.24 0.15 -6.15
C ALA A 188 -18.40 0.59 -7.36
N GLN A 189 -18.94 0.44 -8.57
CA GLN A 189 -18.29 0.91 -9.80
C GLN A 189 -18.13 2.43 -9.84
N GLN A 190 -19.11 3.20 -9.38
CA GLN A 190 -19.01 4.66 -9.32
C GLN A 190 -17.94 5.11 -8.32
N ILE A 191 -17.87 4.47 -7.15
CA ILE A 191 -16.84 4.75 -6.13
C ILE A 191 -15.44 4.43 -6.68
N LEU A 192 -15.25 3.28 -7.33
CA LEU A 192 -13.98 2.94 -7.97
C LEU A 192 -13.56 3.96 -9.02
N ARG A 193 -14.49 4.38 -9.87
CA ARG A 193 -14.24 5.40 -10.91
C ARG A 193 -13.89 6.75 -10.30
N LEU A 194 -14.59 7.15 -9.24
CA LEU A 194 -14.30 8.37 -8.49
C LEU A 194 -12.85 8.34 -7.98
N VAL A 195 -12.50 7.32 -7.19
CA VAL A 195 -11.15 7.14 -6.63
C VAL A 195 -10.11 7.15 -7.75
N GLY A 196 -10.26 6.31 -8.76
CA GLY A 196 -9.33 6.23 -9.88
C GLY A 196 -9.16 7.56 -10.61
N SER A 197 -10.25 8.30 -10.86
CA SER A 197 -10.19 9.58 -11.56
C SER A 197 -9.54 10.70 -10.74
N THR A 198 -9.80 10.75 -9.44
CA THR A 198 -9.23 11.75 -8.53
C THR A 198 -7.73 11.55 -8.38
N PHE A 199 -7.30 10.31 -8.13
CA PHE A 199 -5.87 10.00 -8.05
C PHE A 199 -5.15 10.16 -9.39
N HIS A 200 -5.76 9.78 -10.52
CA HIS A 200 -5.19 10.03 -11.84
C HIS A 200 -4.99 11.52 -12.11
N ARG A 201 -5.95 12.37 -11.69
CA ARG A 201 -5.83 13.83 -11.77
C ARG A 201 -4.69 14.36 -10.88
N ALA A 202 -4.58 13.87 -9.65
CA ALA A 202 -3.51 14.25 -8.73
C ALA A 202 -2.13 13.87 -9.30
N LEU A 203 -1.99 12.65 -9.84
CA LEU A 203 -0.74 12.17 -10.44
C LEU A 203 -0.34 12.94 -11.71
N LYS A 204 -1.28 13.51 -12.47
CA LYS A 204 -0.93 14.43 -13.57
C LYS A 204 -0.21 15.69 -13.12
N ARG A 205 -0.50 16.18 -11.90
CA ARG A 205 0.17 17.35 -11.33
C ARG A 205 1.49 17.00 -10.65
N TRP A 206 1.82 15.71 -10.55
CA TRP A 206 2.97 15.19 -9.82
C TRP A 206 4.30 15.92 -10.10
N PRO A 207 4.71 16.24 -11.34
CA PRO A 207 6.00 16.88 -11.58
C PRO A 207 6.19 18.21 -10.83
N ALA A 208 5.15 19.04 -10.79
CA ALA A 208 5.20 20.32 -10.06
C ALA A 208 5.29 20.10 -8.54
N HIS A 209 4.60 19.08 -8.03
CA HIS A 209 4.60 18.76 -6.60
C HIS A 209 5.87 18.03 -6.16
N ALA A 210 6.48 17.22 -7.02
CA ALA A 210 7.79 16.62 -6.76
C ALA A 210 8.85 17.69 -6.47
N GLU A 211 8.83 18.81 -7.19
CA GLU A 211 9.71 19.95 -6.91
C GLU A 211 9.41 20.65 -5.58
N GLN A 212 8.13 20.78 -5.23
CA GLN A 212 7.70 21.38 -3.96
C GLN A 212 8.09 20.49 -2.77
N ILE A 213 7.84 19.19 -2.85
CA ILE A 213 8.24 18.19 -1.86
C ILE A 213 9.76 18.24 -1.71
N ALA A 214 10.52 18.17 -2.81
CA ALA A 214 11.98 18.27 -2.76
C ALA A 214 12.47 19.57 -2.10
N SER A 215 11.82 20.70 -2.36
CA SER A 215 12.15 21.99 -1.74
C SER A 215 11.86 21.99 -0.22
N SER A 216 10.74 21.39 0.19
CA SER A 216 10.35 21.24 1.59
C SER A 216 11.32 20.34 2.36
N ILE A 217 11.69 19.20 1.77
CA ILE A 217 12.65 18.23 2.33
C ILE A 217 14.01 18.90 2.55
N VAL A 218 14.56 19.59 1.54
CA VAL A 218 15.85 20.28 1.66
C VAL A 218 15.82 21.37 2.72
N ARG A 219 14.70 22.11 2.84
CA ARG A 219 14.56 23.16 3.86
C ARG A 219 14.54 22.60 5.29
N ARG A 220 13.99 21.41 5.48
CA ARG A 220 13.87 20.73 6.78
C ARG A 220 15.09 19.85 7.10
N SER A 221 15.90 19.50 6.10
CA SER A 221 17.06 18.63 6.24
C SER A 221 18.24 19.36 6.87
N PRO A 222 18.95 18.74 7.83
CA PRO A 222 20.22 19.27 8.33
C PRO A 222 21.25 19.30 7.20
N LYS A 223 22.12 20.31 7.13
CA LYS A 223 23.15 20.37 6.08
C LYS A 223 24.11 19.18 6.10
N LYS A 224 24.36 18.62 7.29
CA LYS A 224 25.23 17.48 7.53
C LYS A 224 24.50 16.46 8.38
N VAL A 225 24.43 15.22 7.91
CA VAL A 225 23.74 14.10 8.56
C VAL A 225 24.69 12.91 8.61
N ARG A 226 24.59 12.09 9.66
CA ARG A 226 25.37 10.85 9.74
C ARG A 226 24.98 9.93 8.59
N LEU A 227 25.96 9.36 7.89
CA LEU A 227 25.74 8.51 6.73
C LEU A 227 24.75 7.36 7.01
N SER A 228 24.77 6.78 8.21
CA SER A 228 23.85 5.72 8.65
C SER A 228 22.40 6.20 8.84
N GLU A 229 22.19 7.49 9.11
CA GLU A 229 20.88 8.09 9.34
C GLU A 229 20.25 8.63 8.05
N VAL A 230 21.05 8.91 7.02
CA VAL A 230 20.59 9.49 5.74
C VAL A 230 19.47 8.67 5.09
N PRO A 231 19.56 7.33 4.92
CA PRO A 231 18.49 6.57 4.27
C PRO A 231 17.17 6.60 5.05
N LYS A 232 17.23 6.46 6.37
CA LYS A 232 16.05 6.48 7.26
C LYS A 232 15.38 7.86 7.24
N LEU A 233 16.18 8.92 7.31
CA LEU A 233 15.71 10.31 7.28
C LEU A 233 15.06 10.65 5.94
N LEU A 234 15.72 10.32 4.81
CA LEU A 234 15.17 10.60 3.48
C LEU A 234 13.91 9.79 3.20
N ARG A 235 13.89 8.50 3.54
CA ARG A 235 12.70 7.66 3.41
C ARG A 235 11.52 8.28 4.16
N GLY A 236 11.70 8.61 5.44
CA GLY A 236 10.65 9.21 6.26
C GLY A 236 10.13 10.52 5.67
N GLN A 237 11.03 11.43 5.30
CA GLN A 237 10.65 12.74 4.75
C GLN A 237 9.98 12.65 3.37
N ILE A 238 10.39 11.71 2.52
CA ILE A 238 9.77 11.47 1.22
C ILE A 238 8.38 10.86 1.39
N ILE A 239 8.23 9.86 2.26
CA ILE A 239 6.93 9.24 2.56
C ILE A 239 5.97 10.29 3.13
N ASP A 240 6.38 11.04 4.15
CA ASP A 240 5.55 12.07 4.77
C ASP A 240 5.14 13.15 3.73
N GLY A 241 6.05 13.52 2.82
CA GLY A 241 5.76 14.47 1.74
C GLY A 241 4.78 13.95 0.70
N ILE A 242 4.89 12.67 0.32
CA ILE A 242 3.95 11.99 -0.59
C ILE A 242 2.58 11.87 0.08
N GLU A 243 2.54 11.41 1.33
CA GLU A 243 1.32 11.26 2.13
C GLU A 243 0.56 12.59 2.24
N GLU A 244 1.25 13.67 2.63
CA GLU A 244 0.68 15.01 2.76
C GLU A 244 0.12 15.52 1.43
N PHE A 245 0.87 15.36 0.35
CA PHE A 245 0.45 15.77 -0.99
C PHE A 245 -0.86 15.07 -1.41
N LEU A 246 -0.89 13.75 -1.32
CA LEU A 246 -2.05 12.96 -1.75
C LEU A 246 -3.26 13.25 -0.88
N TRP A 247 -3.06 13.40 0.43
CA TRP A 247 -4.12 13.79 1.34
C TRP A 247 -4.73 15.12 0.92
N ILE A 248 -3.92 16.16 0.68
CA ILE A 248 -4.40 17.50 0.31
C ILE A 248 -5.13 17.48 -1.04
N GLU A 249 -4.59 16.82 -2.06
CA GLU A 249 -5.18 16.84 -3.40
C GLU A 249 -6.43 15.97 -3.54
N THR A 250 -6.60 14.93 -2.72
CA THR A 250 -7.63 13.90 -3.00
C THR A 250 -8.66 13.72 -1.90
N SER A 251 -8.35 13.99 -0.63
CA SER A 251 -9.28 13.69 0.48
C SER A 251 -10.59 14.47 0.38
N ALA A 252 -10.52 15.79 0.19
CA ALA A 252 -11.69 16.66 0.11
C ALA A 252 -12.58 16.35 -1.11
N ASP A 253 -11.95 16.05 -2.26
CA ASP A 253 -12.65 15.68 -3.49
C ASP A 253 -13.37 14.34 -3.34
N ILE A 254 -12.71 13.34 -2.77
CA ILE A 254 -13.30 12.01 -2.57
C ILE A 254 -14.41 12.09 -1.51
N GLU A 255 -14.17 12.70 -0.34
CA GLU A 255 -15.19 12.81 0.71
C GLU A 255 -16.38 13.67 0.29
N GLY A 256 -16.12 14.75 -0.45
CA GLY A 256 -17.14 15.63 -0.99
C GLY A 256 -18.07 14.94 -1.99
N ALA A 257 -17.51 14.06 -2.84
CA ALA A 257 -18.28 13.30 -3.82
C ALA A 257 -18.92 12.03 -3.23
N LEU A 258 -18.29 11.38 -2.24
CA LEU A 258 -18.84 10.19 -1.57
C LEU A 258 -20.08 10.52 -0.74
N ARG A 259 -20.12 11.68 -0.07
CA ARG A 259 -21.24 12.07 0.79
C ARG A 259 -22.61 12.06 0.08
N PRO A 260 -22.82 12.73 -1.06
CA PRO A 260 -24.10 12.67 -1.77
C PRO A 260 -24.39 11.27 -2.32
N MET A 261 -23.37 10.54 -2.82
CA MET A 261 -23.55 9.18 -3.32
C MET A 261 -24.05 8.22 -2.23
N LEU A 262 -23.50 8.30 -1.01
CA LEU A 262 -23.96 7.48 0.11
C LEU A 262 -25.35 7.91 0.62
N ALA A 263 -25.64 9.21 0.60
CA ALA A 263 -26.96 9.73 0.99
C ALA A 263 -28.08 9.25 0.04
N GLU A 264 -27.83 9.22 -1.27
CA GLU A 264 -28.79 8.69 -2.27
C GLU A 264 -29.07 7.19 -2.09
N HIS A 265 -28.16 6.47 -1.43
CA HIS A 265 -28.22 5.02 -1.24
C HIS A 265 -28.38 4.60 0.23
N GLN A 266 -28.86 5.50 1.10
CA GLN A 266 -29.00 5.27 2.54
C GLN A 266 -29.92 4.07 2.87
N ASP A 267 -30.90 3.76 2.02
CA ASP A 267 -31.81 2.61 2.20
C ASP A 267 -31.14 1.26 1.93
N VAL A 268 -29.96 1.25 1.30
CA VAL A 268 -29.25 0.05 0.83
C VAL A 268 -27.93 -0.15 1.60
N MET A 269 -27.39 0.91 2.21
CA MET A 269 -26.09 0.90 2.88
C MET A 269 -26.22 1.15 4.39
N PRO A 270 -25.64 0.28 5.25
CA PRO A 270 -25.54 0.54 6.69
C PRO A 270 -24.51 1.64 7.02
N VAL A 271 -23.64 2.01 6.07
CA VAL A 271 -22.55 2.98 6.28
C VAL A 271 -22.96 4.35 5.77
N THR A 272 -23.19 5.28 6.69
CA THR A 272 -23.56 6.68 6.39
C THR A 272 -22.36 7.61 6.20
N GLN A 273 -21.15 7.19 6.60
CA GLN A 273 -19.91 7.96 6.42
C GLN A 273 -18.73 7.04 6.11
N ALA A 274 -18.22 7.08 4.89
CA ALA A 274 -16.88 6.60 4.59
C ALA A 274 -15.89 7.72 4.94
N ARG A 275 -15.19 7.60 6.07
CA ARG A 275 -14.09 8.51 6.42
C ARG A 275 -12.80 7.96 5.84
N LEU A 276 -12.07 8.79 5.12
CA LEU A 276 -10.74 8.42 4.65
C LEU A 276 -9.77 8.59 5.81
N ASP A 277 -9.12 7.50 6.20
CA ASP A 277 -8.07 7.57 7.21
C ASP A 277 -6.74 7.94 6.55
N ARG A 278 -6.05 8.90 7.17
CA ARG A 278 -4.71 9.34 6.79
C ARG A 278 -3.70 8.18 6.84
N ALA A 279 -3.89 7.20 7.72
CA ALA A 279 -3.05 6.00 7.76
C ALA A 279 -3.07 5.21 6.43
N THR A 280 -4.19 5.25 5.68
CA THR A 280 -4.30 4.61 4.35
C THR A 280 -3.39 5.28 3.32
N TYR A 281 -3.25 6.60 3.41
CA TYR A 281 -2.35 7.36 2.54
C TYR A 281 -0.88 7.05 2.82
N ARG A 282 -0.55 6.75 4.09
CA ARG A 282 0.80 6.37 4.49
C ARG A 282 1.21 5.02 3.90
N GLU A 283 0.33 4.02 3.98
CA GLU A 283 0.54 2.70 3.36
C GLU A 283 0.83 2.83 1.85
N PHE A 284 0.10 3.72 1.17
CA PHE A 284 0.31 3.98 -0.24
C PHE A 284 1.58 4.82 -0.52
N ALA A 285 1.93 5.75 0.36
CA ALA A 285 3.19 6.50 0.27
C ALA A 285 4.41 5.57 0.44
N ASP A 286 4.33 4.56 1.31
CA ASP A 286 5.33 3.48 1.42
C ASP A 286 5.46 2.69 0.10
N ALA A 287 4.35 2.37 -0.57
CA ALA A 287 4.39 1.71 -1.88
C ALA A 287 5.03 2.59 -2.97
N CYS A 288 4.79 3.91 -2.93
CA CYS A 288 5.46 4.87 -3.81
C CYS A 288 6.96 4.92 -3.54
N TRP A 289 7.37 4.88 -2.26
CA TRP A 289 8.79 4.79 -1.88
C TRP A 289 9.45 3.52 -2.42
N ALA A 290 8.79 2.35 -2.35
CA ALA A 290 9.32 1.11 -2.89
C ALA A 290 9.63 1.23 -4.40
N ILE A 291 8.74 1.88 -5.17
CA ILE A 291 8.99 2.14 -6.60
C ILE A 291 10.17 3.09 -6.81
N ILE A 292 10.30 4.15 -6.00
CA ILE A 292 11.46 5.06 -6.08
C ILE A 292 12.76 4.30 -5.78
N ALA A 293 12.78 3.49 -4.73
CA ALA A 293 13.94 2.70 -4.31
C ALA A 293 14.32 1.61 -5.35
N GLU A 294 13.35 1.08 -6.10
CA GLU A 294 13.61 0.17 -7.23
C GLU A 294 14.27 0.87 -8.43
N HIS A 295 14.25 2.19 -8.54
CA HIS A 295 14.65 2.91 -9.78
C HIS A 295 15.70 4.01 -9.57
N CYS A 296 16.09 4.28 -8.33
CA CYS A 296 17.21 5.17 -7.98
C CYS A 296 18.39 4.35 -7.47
#